data_AF-A0A7W0RCU4-F1
#
_entry.id   AF-A0A7W0RCU4-F1
#
_cell.length_a   1.000
_cell.length_b   1.000
_cell.length_c   1.000
_cell.angle_alpha   90.00
_cell.angle_beta   90.00
_cell.angle_gamma   90.00
#
_symmetry.space_group_name_H-M   'P 1'
#
loop_
_entity.id
_entity.type
_entity.pdbx_description
1 polymer ?
#
loop_
_entity_poly.entity_id
_entity_poly.type
_entity_poly.pdbx_seq_one_letter_code
_entity_poly.pdbx_strand_id
1 'polypeptide(L)'
;AKDGKLVAERPILQDSAIVDVDYVGEPGIIIGRLNAFEIAQAGGGEAEVVDVDVTFSDFSGRCTMVNRGEQRGAEVNIEDADVVVAGGRGLGKAEGFELCEQLAEALGGSVAATRAVVDAGWYSYSAQIGQTGKTVAPKLYLAAGISGAIQHKVGMQGSENIVAINKDQNAPIFEFSDLGIVGDLNKILPKLTEAIKEKKGA
;
A
#
# COMPACT_ATOMS: atom_id res chain seq x y z
N ALA A 1 -16.33 -10.45 19.86
CA ALA A 1 -16.94 -9.70 20.98
C ALA A 1 -16.72 -10.49 22.27
N LYS A 2 -16.29 -9.84 23.36
CA LYS A 2 -16.27 -10.41 24.71
C LYS A 2 -17.33 -9.69 25.53
N ASP A 3 -18.20 -10.43 26.20
CA ASP A 3 -19.27 -9.89 27.06
C ASP A 3 -20.15 -8.84 26.36
N GLY A 4 -20.46 -9.04 25.08
CA GLY A 4 -21.29 -8.13 24.28
C GLY A 4 -20.56 -6.85 23.82
N LYS A 5 -19.30 -6.65 24.19
CA LYS A 5 -18.47 -5.53 23.71
C LYS A 5 -17.60 -5.96 22.53
N LEU A 6 -17.43 -5.05 21.57
CA LEU A 6 -16.46 -5.26 20.50
C LEU A 6 -15.05 -5.19 21.09
N VAL A 7 -14.22 -6.17 20.70
CA VAL A 7 -12.81 -6.25 21.06
C VAL A 7 -12.06 -6.23 19.74
N ALA A 8 -11.12 -5.30 19.60
CA ALA A 8 -10.29 -5.17 18.41
C ALA A 8 -8.97 -5.92 18.63
N GLU A 9 -8.63 -6.82 17.72
CA GLU A 9 -7.27 -7.35 17.64
C GLU A 9 -6.39 -6.29 16.99
N ARG A 10 -5.39 -5.83 17.72
CA ARG A 10 -4.47 -4.79 17.26
C ARG A 10 -3.04 -5.31 17.28
N PRO A 11 -2.35 -5.30 16.13
CA PRO A 11 -0.93 -5.55 16.12
C PRO A 11 -0.16 -4.33 16.68
N ILE A 12 0.84 -4.62 17.50
CA ILE A 12 1.70 -3.67 18.20
C ILE A 12 3.16 -4.03 17.97
N LEU A 13 4.08 -3.13 18.34
CA LEU A 13 5.52 -3.37 18.24
C LEU A 13 5.96 -3.78 16.83
N GLN A 14 5.55 -3.01 15.81
CA GLN A 14 5.82 -3.32 14.39
C GLN A 14 5.30 -4.71 13.98
N ASP A 15 4.09 -5.03 14.45
CA ASP A 15 3.36 -6.28 14.17
C ASP A 15 4.05 -7.55 14.69
N SER A 16 5.02 -7.42 15.61
CA SER A 16 5.66 -8.57 16.29
C SER A 16 4.80 -9.17 17.41
N ALA A 17 3.76 -8.47 17.85
CA ALA A 17 2.79 -8.98 18.80
C ALA A 17 1.37 -8.49 18.46
N ILE A 18 0.37 -9.31 18.78
CA ILE A 18 -1.06 -8.99 18.63
C ILE A 18 -1.66 -8.94 20.02
N VAL A 19 -2.47 -7.90 20.28
CA VAL A 19 -3.18 -7.74 21.55
C VAL A 19 -4.66 -7.51 21.32
N ASP A 20 -5.48 -8.05 22.23
CA ASP A 20 -6.89 -7.70 22.35
C ASP A 20 -7.02 -6.34 23.03
N VAL A 21 -7.73 -5.41 22.39
CA VAL A 21 -7.99 -4.07 22.93
C VAL A 21 -9.49 -3.82 22.95
N ASP A 22 -10.02 -3.41 24.10
CA ASP A 22 -11.38 -2.94 24.27
C ASP A 22 -11.42 -1.43 24.57
N TYR A 23 -12.62 -0.86 24.61
CA TYR A 23 -12.86 0.54 24.94
C TYR A 23 -13.52 0.67 26.32
N VAL A 24 -13.12 1.72 27.05
CA VAL A 24 -13.61 1.98 28.41
C VAL A 24 -14.84 2.90 28.40
N GLY A 25 -14.91 3.84 27.45
CA GLY A 25 -15.99 4.83 27.35
C GLY A 25 -17.04 4.48 26.30
N GLU A 26 -18.24 5.02 26.48
CA GLU A 26 -19.33 4.94 25.50
C GLU A 26 -19.60 6.35 24.92
N PRO A 27 -19.64 6.50 23.58
CA PRO A 27 -19.53 5.46 22.56
C PRO A 27 -18.10 4.90 22.41
N GLY A 28 -18.00 3.60 22.15
CA GLY A 28 -16.74 2.94 21.84
C GLY A 28 -16.25 3.29 20.44
N ILE A 29 -14.98 3.67 20.30
CA ILE A 29 -14.37 3.99 19.00
C ILE A 29 -13.35 2.90 18.66
N ILE A 30 -13.50 2.28 17.50
CA ILE A 30 -12.55 1.34 16.91
C ILE A 30 -12.06 1.91 15.59
N ILE A 31 -10.74 1.88 15.38
CA ILE A 31 -10.11 2.33 14.14
C ILE A 31 -9.63 1.10 13.38
N GLY A 32 -10.15 0.89 12.18
CA GLY A 32 -9.71 -0.16 11.27
C GLY A 32 -8.50 0.29 10.43
N ARG A 33 -7.58 -0.64 10.15
CA ARG A 33 -6.58 -0.43 9.08
C ARG A 33 -7.29 -0.49 7.72
N LEU A 34 -6.76 0.22 6.73
CA LEU A 34 -7.20 0.07 5.34
C LEU A 34 -7.12 -1.41 4.94
N ASN A 35 -8.15 -1.89 4.24
CA ASN A 35 -8.29 -3.28 3.77
C ASN A 35 -8.23 -4.36 4.85
N ALA A 36 -8.49 -4.02 6.12
CA ALA A 36 -8.63 -5.00 7.19
C ALA A 36 -9.94 -5.80 7.14
N PHE A 37 -10.91 -5.39 6.30
CA PHE A 37 -12.23 -5.99 6.21
C PHE A 37 -12.60 -6.25 4.75
N GLU A 38 -13.28 -7.36 4.50
CA GLU A 38 -13.88 -7.62 3.19
C GLU A 38 -14.99 -6.60 2.91
N ILE A 39 -15.02 -6.11 1.66
CA ILE A 39 -16.12 -5.27 1.19
C ILE A 39 -17.37 -6.15 1.07
N ALA A 40 -18.33 -5.95 1.96
CA ALA A 40 -19.63 -6.59 1.83
C ALA A 40 -20.33 -6.08 0.56
N GLN A 41 -20.86 -7.00 -0.27
CA GLN A 41 -21.71 -6.60 -1.39
C GLN A 41 -22.92 -5.81 -0.88
N ALA A 42 -23.19 -4.65 -1.49
CA ALA A 42 -24.37 -3.86 -1.18
C ALA A 42 -25.63 -4.65 -1.56
N GLY A 43 -26.29 -5.25 -0.56
CA GLY A 43 -27.56 -5.96 -0.69
C GLY A 43 -28.71 -5.31 0.08
N GLY A 44 -28.54 -4.05 0.50
CA GLY A 44 -29.52 -3.32 1.31
C GLY A 44 -30.35 -2.34 0.50
N GLY A 45 -31.62 -2.16 0.88
CA GLY A 45 -32.50 -1.11 0.35
C GLY A 45 -32.04 0.30 0.74
N GLU A 46 -32.91 1.29 0.49
CA GLU A 46 -32.62 2.69 0.84
C GLU A 46 -32.34 2.84 2.35
N ALA A 47 -31.21 3.48 2.67
CA ALA A 47 -30.85 3.82 4.05
C ALA A 47 -31.56 5.12 4.47
N GLU A 48 -31.92 5.22 5.76
CA GLU A 48 -32.44 6.47 6.31
C GLU A 48 -31.34 7.55 6.27
N VAL A 49 -31.68 8.70 5.70
CA VAL A 49 -30.82 9.89 5.68
C VAL A 49 -31.32 10.84 6.75
N VAL A 50 -30.47 11.13 7.73
CA VAL A 50 -30.77 12.05 8.83
C VAL A 50 -29.84 13.26 8.74
N ASP A 51 -30.43 14.45 8.66
CA ASP A 51 -29.68 15.70 8.78
C ASP A 51 -29.26 15.92 10.23
N VAL A 52 -27.97 16.16 10.45
CA VAL A 52 -27.40 16.39 11.79
C VAL A 52 -27.01 17.86 11.92
N ASP A 53 -27.65 18.57 12.86
CA ASP A 53 -27.26 19.92 13.23
C ASP A 53 -25.96 19.89 14.03
N VAL A 54 -24.93 20.58 13.52
CA VAL A 54 -23.60 20.66 14.15
C VAL A 54 -23.33 22.09 14.62
N THR A 55 -22.99 22.24 15.90
CA THR A 55 -22.53 23.52 16.46
C THR A 55 -21.03 23.43 16.76
N PHE A 56 -20.26 24.36 16.18
CA PHE A 56 -18.84 24.47 16.47
C PHE A 56 -18.59 25.19 17.79
N SER A 57 -17.76 24.60 18.65
CA SER A 57 -17.23 25.32 19.82
C SER A 57 -16.18 26.35 19.40
N ASP A 58 -15.91 27.35 20.24
CA ASP A 58 -14.93 28.42 20.00
C ASP A 58 -13.52 27.92 19.60
N PHE A 59 -13.14 26.73 20.04
CA PHE A 59 -11.85 26.14 19.70
C PHE A 59 -11.81 25.42 18.34
N SER A 60 -12.95 25.16 17.71
CA SER A 60 -13.05 24.31 16.50
C SER A 60 -12.40 24.94 15.27
N GLY A 61 -12.28 26.27 15.24
CA GLY A 61 -11.69 27.04 14.13
C GLY A 61 -10.21 27.41 14.33
N ARG A 62 -9.53 26.87 15.35
CA ARG A 62 -8.13 27.24 15.66
C ARG A 62 -7.11 26.77 14.61
N CYS A 63 -7.47 25.81 13.78
CA CYS A 63 -6.65 25.37 12.65
C CYS A 63 -7.14 26.06 11.37
N THR A 64 -6.24 26.82 10.74
CA THR A 64 -6.50 27.45 9.43
C THR A 64 -5.68 26.72 8.38
N MET A 65 -6.36 26.16 7.37
CA MET A 65 -5.70 25.65 6.18
C MET A 65 -5.17 26.85 5.37
N VAL A 66 -3.88 27.16 5.51
CA VAL A 66 -3.24 28.31 4.83
C VAL A 66 -3.02 28.03 3.34
N ASN A 67 -2.71 26.77 3.02
CA ASN A 67 -2.56 26.32 1.66
C ASN A 67 -3.11 24.91 1.55
N ARG A 68 -4.01 24.69 0.59
CA ARG A 68 -4.41 23.35 0.17
C ARG A 68 -3.63 23.10 -1.10
N GLY A 69 -2.62 22.22 -1.03
CA GLY A 69 -2.02 21.70 -2.24
C GLY A 69 -3.09 20.93 -3.00
N GLU A 70 -3.74 21.55 -3.98
CA GLU A 70 -4.33 20.78 -5.06
C GLU A 70 -3.15 20.15 -5.79
N GLN A 71 -2.90 18.86 -5.54
CA GLN A 71 -1.93 18.08 -6.30
C GLN A 71 -2.48 17.89 -7.72
N ARG A 72 -2.42 18.94 -8.52
CA ARG A 72 -2.62 18.91 -9.96
C ARG A 72 -1.30 18.52 -10.59
N GLY A 73 -1.17 17.24 -10.89
CA GLY A 73 0.00 16.67 -11.52
C GLY A 73 0.00 15.18 -11.31
N ALA A 74 0.53 14.44 -12.28
CA ALA A 74 0.68 12.99 -12.28
C ALA A 74 1.67 12.49 -11.19
N GLU A 75 1.63 13.04 -9.97
CA GLU A 75 2.25 12.42 -8.82
C GLU A 75 1.37 11.27 -8.35
N VAL A 76 1.94 10.07 -8.43
CA VAL A 76 1.27 8.79 -8.27
C VAL A 76 0.64 8.70 -6.87
N ASN A 77 -0.70 8.63 -6.81
CA ASN A 77 -1.40 8.28 -5.58
C ASN A 77 -1.30 6.76 -5.35
N ILE A 78 -0.18 6.35 -4.78
CA ILE A 78 0.12 4.93 -4.49
C ILE A 78 -0.69 4.36 -3.33
N GLU A 79 -1.29 5.20 -2.48
CA GLU A 79 -2.01 4.77 -1.27
C GLU A 79 -3.38 4.16 -1.61
N ASP A 80 -4.04 4.73 -2.62
CA ASP A 80 -5.36 4.29 -3.09
C ASP A 80 -5.29 3.29 -4.27
N ALA A 81 -4.07 2.88 -4.68
CA ALA A 81 -3.89 2.03 -5.85
C ALA A 81 -4.26 0.57 -5.54
N ASP A 82 -5.13 -0.03 -6.35
CA ASP A 82 -5.46 -1.47 -6.28
C ASP A 82 -4.26 -2.37 -6.62
N VAL A 83 -3.35 -1.88 -7.47
CA VAL A 83 -2.13 -2.57 -7.90
C VAL A 83 -0.95 -1.63 -7.74
N VAL A 84 0.10 -2.09 -7.06
CA VAL A 84 1.36 -1.36 -6.91
C VAL A 84 2.52 -2.19 -7.47
N VAL A 85 3.25 -1.64 -8.43
CA VAL A 85 4.51 -2.19 -8.93
C VAL A 85 5.66 -1.39 -8.31
N ALA A 86 6.36 -2.00 -7.36
CA ALA A 86 7.40 -1.34 -6.58
C ALA A 86 8.81 -1.73 -7.03
N GLY A 87 9.64 -0.72 -7.29
CA GLY A 87 11.04 -0.87 -7.69
C GLY A 87 12.04 -0.69 -6.55
N GLY A 88 13.04 -1.57 -6.49
CA GLY A 88 14.16 -1.51 -5.57
C GLY A 88 15.51 -1.22 -6.24
N ARG A 89 16.57 -1.19 -5.43
CA ARG A 89 17.96 -1.06 -5.92
C ARG A 89 18.38 -2.15 -6.90
N GLY A 90 17.68 -3.29 -6.92
CA GLY A 90 17.91 -4.37 -7.89
C GLY A 90 17.71 -3.95 -9.35
N LEU A 91 16.95 -2.88 -9.62
CA LEU A 91 16.80 -2.29 -10.97
C LEU A 91 18.11 -1.71 -11.52
N GLY A 92 19.09 -1.45 -10.65
CA GLY A 92 20.45 -1.07 -11.01
C GLY A 92 20.65 0.43 -11.32
N LYS A 93 19.66 1.10 -11.92
CA LYS A 93 19.72 2.52 -12.31
C LYS A 93 18.32 3.12 -12.50
N ALA A 94 18.24 4.44 -12.63
CA ALA A 94 16.99 5.17 -12.80
C ALA A 94 16.20 4.71 -14.03
N GLU A 95 16.87 4.44 -15.16
CA GLU A 95 16.20 4.00 -16.39
C GLU A 95 15.56 2.60 -16.24
N GLY A 96 15.96 1.81 -15.24
CA GLY A 96 15.32 0.54 -14.94
C GLY A 96 13.86 0.69 -14.50
N PHE A 97 13.45 1.87 -14.00
CA PHE A 97 12.07 2.13 -13.61
C PHE A 97 11.09 2.10 -14.78
N GLU A 98 11.55 2.29 -16.02
CA GLU A 98 10.72 2.16 -17.21
C GLU A 98 10.04 0.78 -17.28
N LEU A 99 10.72 -0.28 -16.81
CA LEU A 99 10.15 -1.63 -16.74
C LEU A 99 8.99 -1.72 -15.73
N CYS A 100 9.10 -1.00 -14.61
CA CYS A 100 8.05 -0.96 -13.60
C CYS A 100 6.85 -0.11 -14.07
N GLU A 101 7.12 1.01 -14.76
CA GLU A 101 6.11 1.88 -15.35
C GLU A 101 5.29 1.17 -16.42
N GLN A 102 5.95 0.50 -17.37
CA GLN A 102 5.27 -0.27 -18.41
C GLN A 102 4.39 -1.40 -17.85
N LEU A 103 4.86 -2.07 -16.78
CA LEU A 103 4.09 -3.13 -16.13
C LEU A 103 2.92 -2.56 -15.32
N ALA A 104 3.13 -1.47 -14.60
CA ALA A 104 2.07 -0.78 -13.87
C ALA A 104 0.99 -0.28 -14.83
N GLU A 105 1.36 0.35 -15.94
CA GLU A 105 0.44 0.76 -17.00
C GLU A 105 -0.36 -0.43 -17.54
N ALA A 106 0.32 -1.54 -17.87
CA ALA A 106 -0.34 -2.75 -18.33
C ALA A 106 -1.32 -3.32 -17.31
N LEU A 107 -1.02 -3.22 -16.01
CA LEU A 107 -1.90 -3.68 -14.93
C LEU A 107 -3.01 -2.68 -14.57
N GLY A 108 -2.87 -1.40 -14.93
CA GLY A 108 -3.73 -0.32 -14.45
C GLY A 108 -3.40 0.09 -13.01
N GLY A 109 -2.14 -0.07 -12.61
CA GLY A 109 -1.63 0.19 -11.27
C GLY A 109 -0.75 1.43 -11.18
N SER A 110 -0.13 1.57 -10.02
CA SER A 110 0.77 2.66 -9.68
C SER A 110 2.20 2.18 -9.45
N VAL A 111 3.19 3.02 -9.72
CA VAL A 111 4.60 2.72 -9.46
C VAL A 111 5.04 3.26 -8.10
N ALA A 112 5.74 2.45 -7.34
CA ALA A 112 6.34 2.84 -6.06
C ALA A 112 7.84 2.55 -6.01
N ALA A 113 8.52 3.13 -5.02
CA ALA A 113 9.95 3.00 -4.84
C ALA A 113 10.33 2.72 -3.38
N THR A 114 11.40 1.97 -3.18
CA THR A 114 12.04 1.85 -1.85
C THR A 114 12.78 3.15 -1.50
N ARG A 115 12.99 3.42 -0.21
CA ARG A 115 13.84 4.55 0.24
C ARG A 115 15.22 4.58 -0.43
N ALA A 116 15.86 3.42 -0.61
CA ALA A 116 17.19 3.34 -1.21
C ALA A 116 17.22 3.82 -2.68
N VAL A 117 16.09 3.79 -3.38
CA VAL A 117 15.92 4.34 -4.73
C VAL A 117 15.75 5.86 -4.68
N VAL A 118 14.92 6.34 -3.75
CA VAL A 118 14.66 7.77 -3.56
C VAL A 118 15.91 8.51 -3.10
N ASP A 119 16.62 7.96 -2.11
CA ASP A 119 17.91 8.48 -1.62
C ASP A 119 18.98 8.50 -2.74
N ALA A 120 18.86 7.61 -3.74
CA ALA A 120 19.73 7.58 -4.92
C ALA A 120 19.28 8.53 -6.04
N GLY A 121 18.17 9.25 -5.86
CA GLY A 121 17.61 10.19 -6.85
C GLY A 121 17.01 9.53 -8.08
N TRP A 122 16.67 8.24 -8.03
CA TRP A 122 16.16 7.49 -9.18
C TRP A 122 14.65 7.66 -9.39
N TYR A 123 13.92 7.99 -8.32
CA TYR A 123 12.47 8.15 -8.36
C TYR A 123 12.01 9.14 -7.30
N SER A 124 10.79 9.69 -7.47
CA SER A 124 10.26 10.72 -6.59
C SER A 124 10.02 10.23 -5.16
N TYR A 125 10.25 11.11 -4.18
CA TYR A 125 9.90 10.87 -2.78
C TYR A 125 8.40 10.59 -2.58
N SER A 126 7.53 11.17 -3.43
CA SER A 126 6.07 10.97 -3.36
C SER A 126 5.64 9.52 -3.62
N ALA A 127 6.53 8.69 -4.18
CA ALA A 127 6.33 7.27 -4.45
C ALA A 127 7.05 6.36 -3.42
N GLN A 128 7.66 6.92 -2.37
CA GLN A 128 8.40 6.15 -1.37
C GLN A 128 7.47 5.31 -0.50
N ILE A 129 7.75 4.00 -0.39
CA ILE A 129 7.10 3.08 0.55
C ILE A 129 8.01 2.76 1.72
N GLY A 130 7.42 2.66 2.91
CA GLY A 130 8.07 2.15 4.11
C GLY A 130 7.70 2.92 5.37
N GLN A 131 8.36 2.61 6.49
CA GLN A 131 8.13 3.20 7.81
C GLN A 131 8.20 4.73 7.84
N THR A 132 9.07 5.32 7.02
CA THR A 132 9.20 6.79 6.87
C THR A 132 8.64 7.31 5.54
N GLY A 133 7.96 6.46 4.77
CA GLY A 133 7.27 6.80 3.53
C GLY A 133 5.77 6.62 3.67
N LYS A 134 5.10 6.34 2.55
CA LYS A 134 3.68 6.00 2.53
C LYS A 134 3.49 4.53 2.89
N THR A 135 2.33 4.25 3.48
CA THR A 135 1.84 2.88 3.72
C THR A 135 0.77 2.57 2.69
N VAL A 136 0.90 1.44 2.01
CA VAL A 136 -0.03 0.98 0.97
C VAL A 136 -0.59 -0.39 1.35
N ALA A 137 -1.81 -0.68 0.90
CA ALA A 137 -2.46 -1.98 1.09
C ALA A 137 -3.15 -2.47 -0.19
N PRO A 138 -2.48 -2.51 -1.36
CA PRO A 138 -3.11 -2.92 -2.62
C PRO A 138 -3.59 -4.38 -2.60
N LYS A 139 -4.47 -4.72 -3.54
CA LYS A 139 -4.82 -6.12 -3.84
C LYS A 139 -3.63 -6.89 -4.39
N LEU A 140 -2.77 -6.22 -5.16
CA LEU A 140 -1.52 -6.77 -5.67
C LEU A 140 -0.35 -5.81 -5.42
N TYR A 141 0.66 -6.32 -4.74
CA TYR A 141 1.97 -5.69 -4.59
C TYR A 141 3.03 -6.50 -5.32
N LEU A 142 3.67 -5.91 -6.33
CA LEU A 142 4.76 -6.55 -7.07
C LEU A 142 6.09 -5.89 -6.71
N ALA A 143 6.96 -6.62 -6.02
CA ALA A 143 8.28 -6.19 -5.59
C ALA A 143 9.37 -6.57 -6.61
N ALA A 144 9.81 -5.62 -7.43
CA ALA A 144 10.86 -5.81 -8.42
C ALA A 144 12.24 -5.39 -7.88
N GLY A 145 13.11 -6.37 -7.60
CA GLY A 145 14.48 -6.11 -7.15
C GLY A 145 14.55 -5.46 -5.76
N ILE A 146 13.60 -5.76 -4.89
CA ILE A 146 13.53 -5.28 -3.50
C ILE A 146 14.07 -6.37 -2.58
N SER A 147 14.93 -6.01 -1.62
CA SER A 147 15.52 -6.96 -0.66
C SER A 147 14.56 -7.36 0.47
N GLY A 148 13.61 -6.49 0.84
CA GLY A 148 12.63 -6.77 1.90
C GLY A 148 13.09 -6.35 3.30
N ALA A 149 13.87 -5.27 3.42
CA ALA A 149 14.21 -4.71 4.73
C ALA A 149 12.95 -4.40 5.55
N ILE A 150 13.01 -4.58 6.88
CA ILE A 150 11.86 -4.39 7.79
C ILE A 150 11.21 -3.02 7.60
N GLN A 151 12.02 -1.97 7.41
CA GLN A 151 11.54 -0.62 7.19
C GLN A 151 10.69 -0.50 5.92
N HIS A 152 10.97 -1.29 4.88
CA HIS A 152 10.14 -1.35 3.67
C HIS A 152 8.89 -2.18 3.91
N LYS A 153 9.03 -3.37 4.53
CA LYS A 153 7.95 -4.30 4.85
C LYS A 153 6.79 -3.61 5.58
N VAL A 154 7.09 -2.80 6.59
CA VAL A 154 6.06 -2.09 7.38
C VAL A 154 5.10 -1.26 6.51
N GLY A 155 5.59 -0.71 5.39
CA GLY A 155 4.77 0.12 4.50
C GLY A 155 3.94 -0.65 3.47
N MET A 156 4.07 -1.98 3.38
CA MET A 156 3.36 -2.75 2.35
C MET A 156 2.85 -4.13 2.81
N GLN A 157 3.15 -4.55 4.04
CA GLN A 157 2.73 -5.86 4.56
C GLN A 157 1.21 -6.04 4.69
N GLY A 158 0.44 -4.96 4.59
CA GLY A 158 -1.03 -5.01 4.50
C GLY A 158 -1.57 -5.29 3.10
N SER A 159 -0.71 -5.55 2.11
CA SER A 159 -1.13 -5.93 0.76
C SER A 159 -1.74 -7.32 0.76
N GLU A 160 -2.79 -7.53 -0.03
CA GLU A 160 -3.50 -8.81 -0.10
C GLU A 160 -2.66 -9.91 -0.77
N ASN A 161 -1.97 -9.58 -1.87
CA ASN A 161 -1.06 -10.49 -2.56
C ASN A 161 0.29 -9.82 -2.82
N ILE A 162 1.37 -10.46 -2.40
CA ILE A 162 2.75 -9.99 -2.53
C ILE A 162 3.52 -10.91 -3.48
N VAL A 163 3.88 -10.40 -4.66
CA VAL A 163 4.71 -11.08 -5.65
C VAL A 163 6.10 -10.46 -5.64
N ALA A 164 7.15 -11.26 -5.45
CA ALA A 164 8.53 -10.78 -5.42
C ALA A 164 9.36 -11.35 -6.58
N ILE A 165 10.12 -10.48 -7.25
CA ILE A 165 11.10 -10.87 -8.28
C ILE A 165 12.48 -10.38 -7.82
N ASN A 166 13.37 -11.32 -7.51
CA ASN A 166 14.73 -10.99 -7.09
C ASN A 166 15.73 -12.00 -7.65
N LYS A 167 16.95 -11.56 -7.96
CA LYS A 167 18.04 -12.45 -8.38
C LYS A 167 18.65 -13.23 -7.22
N ASP A 168 18.60 -12.67 -6.01
CA ASP A 168 19.12 -13.28 -4.81
C ASP A 168 18.05 -14.14 -4.16
N GLN A 169 18.22 -15.47 -4.23
CA GLN A 169 17.31 -16.45 -3.63
C GLN A 169 17.18 -16.32 -2.11
N ASN A 170 18.12 -15.64 -1.44
CA ASN A 170 18.12 -15.44 0.01
C ASN A 170 17.58 -14.07 0.42
N ALA A 171 16.98 -13.31 -0.50
CA ALA A 171 16.44 -12.00 -0.19
C ALA A 171 15.29 -12.09 0.85
N PRO A 172 15.33 -11.33 1.96
CA PRO A 172 14.28 -11.34 3.00
C PRO A 172 12.85 -11.13 2.50
N ILE A 173 12.65 -10.46 1.37
CA ILE A 173 11.33 -10.26 0.75
C ILE A 173 10.59 -11.59 0.54
N PHE A 174 11.31 -12.69 0.31
CA PHE A 174 10.71 -14.00 0.08
C PHE A 174 10.10 -14.62 1.34
N GLU A 175 10.48 -14.16 2.54
CA GLU A 175 9.91 -14.65 3.81
C GLU A 175 8.45 -14.24 3.99
N PHE A 176 7.99 -13.23 3.25
CA PHE A 176 6.64 -12.67 3.36
C PHE A 176 5.99 -12.37 2.00
N SER A 177 6.49 -13.00 0.93
CA SER A 177 5.84 -12.97 -0.39
C SER A 177 4.95 -14.19 -0.58
N ASP A 178 3.74 -14.01 -1.11
CA ASP A 178 2.86 -15.11 -1.51
C ASP A 178 3.40 -15.86 -2.74
N LEU A 179 4.14 -15.16 -3.62
CA LEU A 179 4.82 -15.74 -4.76
C LEU A 179 6.21 -15.13 -4.94
N GLY A 180 7.25 -15.98 -4.85
CA GLY A 180 8.64 -15.60 -5.09
C GLY A 180 9.18 -16.14 -6.42
N ILE A 181 9.79 -15.27 -7.23
CA ILE A 181 10.46 -15.62 -8.48
C ILE A 181 11.94 -15.26 -8.37
N VAL A 182 12.79 -16.29 -8.43
CA VAL A 182 14.25 -16.11 -8.46
C VAL A 182 14.70 -15.94 -9.90
N GLY A 183 15.23 -14.77 -10.26
CA GLY A 183 15.76 -14.54 -11.60
C GLY A 183 16.10 -13.08 -11.93
N ASP A 184 16.49 -12.87 -13.17
CA ASP A 184 16.84 -11.55 -13.70
C ASP A 184 15.57 -10.75 -14.05
N LEU A 185 15.29 -9.73 -13.24
CA LEU A 185 14.13 -8.86 -13.43
C LEU A 185 14.11 -8.18 -14.81
N ASN A 186 15.27 -7.91 -15.43
CA ASN A 186 15.33 -7.26 -16.74
C ASN A 186 14.84 -8.17 -17.86
N LYS A 187 14.80 -9.49 -17.62
CA LYS A 187 14.26 -10.48 -18.55
C LYS A 187 12.83 -10.86 -18.20
N ILE A 188 12.48 -10.82 -16.90
CA ILE A 188 11.17 -11.25 -16.41
C ILE A 188 10.12 -10.15 -16.61
N LEU A 189 10.42 -8.90 -16.22
CA LEU A 189 9.44 -7.81 -16.30
C LEU A 189 8.91 -7.57 -17.72
N PRO A 190 9.73 -7.50 -18.79
CA PRO A 190 9.21 -7.32 -20.15
C PRO A 190 8.26 -8.45 -20.58
N LYS A 191 8.65 -9.71 -20.33
CA LYS A 191 7.83 -10.88 -20.68
C LYS A 191 6.51 -10.92 -19.92
N LEU A 192 6.55 -10.52 -18.64
CA LEU A 192 5.34 -10.41 -17.83
C LEU A 192 4.42 -9.31 -18.38
N THR A 193 4.96 -8.14 -18.72
CA THR A 193 4.22 -7.05 -19.33
C THR A 193 3.55 -7.49 -20.64
N GLU A 194 4.28 -8.17 -21.53
CA GLU A 194 3.73 -8.74 -22.76
C GLU A 194 2.57 -9.71 -22.49
N ALA A 195 2.78 -10.68 -21.60
CA ALA A 195 1.75 -11.66 -21.25
C ALA A 195 0.49 -11.02 -20.64
N ILE A 196 0.64 -9.96 -19.83
CA ILE A 196 -0.49 -9.20 -19.28
C ILE A 196 -1.24 -8.45 -20.37
N LYS A 197 -0.52 -7.80 -21.30
CA LYS A 197 -1.13 -7.09 -22.43
C LYS A 197 -1.89 -8.06 -23.34
N GLU A 198 -1.33 -9.22 -23.63
CA GLU A 198 -2.01 -10.28 -24.41
C GLU A 198 -3.29 -10.77 -23.72
N LYS A 199 -3.26 -10.98 -22.40
CA LYS A 199 -4.46 -11.40 -21.66
C LYS A 199 -5.54 -10.32 -21.56
N LYS A 200 -5.17 -9.03 -21.51
CA LYS A 200 -6.14 -7.92 -21.49
C LYS A 200 -6.73 -7.61 -22.87
N GLY A 201 -6.05 -8.01 -23.94
CA GLY A 201 -6.51 -7.86 -25.33
C GLY A 201 -7.45 -8.96 -25.84
N ALA A 202 -7.87 -9.89 -24.96
CA ALA A 202 -8.79 -10.99 -25.25
C ALA A 202 -10.13 -10.81 -24.51
#